data_AF-A0A9D6QTW1-F1
#
_entry.id   AF-A0A9D6QTW1-F1
#
_cell.length_a   1.000
_cell.length_b   1.000
_cell.length_c   1.000
_cell.angle_alpha   90.00
_cell.angle_beta   90.00
_cell.angle_gamma   90.00
#
_symmetry.space_group_name_H-M   'P 1'
#
loop_
_entity.id
_entity.type
_entity.pdbx_description
1 polymer ?
#
loop_
_entity_poly.entity_id
_entity_poly.type
_entity_poly.pdbx_seq_one_letter_code
_entity_poly.pdbx_strand_id
1 'polypeptide(L)'
;MDKAKIISAVSLGALLLGIVPALAQTGTTTPPTNSAAIACLAAAVSTREKALGAGVGTYTGAINAAYTARASALASAYAQTGGNTAIRTAVRAAWSAFNKSMRSARQTWNSTRLSAWSQFRTAAKACRAPSSVSDSANAASEVSGQ
;
A
#
# COMPACT_ATOMS: atom_id res chain seq x y z
N MET A 1 28.26 24.53 14.57
CA MET A 1 27.07 23.65 14.64
C MET A 1 27.58 22.24 14.65
N ASP A 2 27.68 21.72 15.86
CA ASP A 2 28.70 20.79 16.29
C ASP A 2 28.41 19.33 15.93
N LYS A 3 29.50 18.63 15.58
CA LYS A 3 29.57 17.19 15.44
C LYS A 3 29.72 16.59 16.84
N ALA A 4 28.80 15.73 17.25
CA ALA A 4 29.03 14.81 18.36
C ALA A 4 29.00 13.37 17.84
N LYS A 5 30.20 12.82 17.60
CA LYS A 5 30.44 11.39 17.52
C LYS A 5 30.46 10.85 18.95
N ILE A 6 29.66 9.83 19.25
CA ILE A 6 29.83 9.03 20.46
C ILE A 6 30.24 7.63 20.03
N ILE A 7 31.46 7.28 20.42
CA ILE A 7 32.10 5.96 20.32
C ILE A 7 32.19 5.44 21.75
N SER A 8 31.66 4.24 22.02
CA SER A 8 32.01 3.31 23.13
C SER A 8 30.83 2.33 23.33
N ALA A 9 30.98 1.05 23.65
CA ALA A 9 32.14 0.24 23.99
C ALA A 9 31.86 -1.22 23.62
N VAL A 10 32.94 -1.96 23.35
CA VAL A 10 33.00 -3.41 23.22
C VAL A 10 32.69 -4.05 24.57
N SER A 11 31.84 -5.09 24.59
CA SER A 11 31.76 -6.05 25.69
C SER A 11 31.85 -7.47 25.11
N LEU A 12 32.99 -8.10 25.33
CA LEU A 12 33.19 -9.54 25.20
C LEU A 12 32.33 -10.25 26.24
N GLY A 13 31.42 -11.11 25.79
CA GLY A 13 30.71 -12.08 26.62
C GLY A 13 30.80 -13.45 25.97
N ALA A 14 31.70 -14.28 26.48
CA ALA A 14 31.85 -15.67 26.08
C ALA A 14 30.94 -16.59 26.91
N LEU A 15 30.59 -17.73 26.29
CA LEU A 15 30.22 -19.02 26.90
C LEU A 15 28.76 -19.20 27.38
N LEU A 16 28.03 -20.10 26.73
CA LEU A 16 27.64 -21.42 27.27
C LEU A 16 26.82 -22.22 26.24
N LEU A 17 27.32 -23.39 25.88
CA LEU A 17 26.63 -24.43 25.11
C LEU A 17 25.59 -25.11 26.01
N GLY A 18 24.32 -24.73 25.86
CA GLY A 18 23.18 -25.41 26.46
C GLY A 18 22.47 -26.27 25.41
N ILE A 19 22.58 -27.59 25.52
CA ILE A 19 21.83 -28.55 24.73
C ILE A 19 20.42 -28.64 25.34
N VAL A 20 19.46 -27.90 24.80
CA VAL A 20 18.03 -28.10 25.12
C VAL A 20 17.44 -29.14 24.17
N PRO A 21 16.70 -30.15 24.68
CA PRO A 21 15.98 -31.07 23.82
C PRO A 21 14.89 -30.29 23.07
N ALA A 22 15.02 -30.25 21.75
CA ALA A 22 13.98 -29.76 20.87
C ALA A 22 12.77 -30.71 20.98
N LEU A 23 11.72 -30.29 21.69
CA LEU A 23 10.41 -30.89 21.50
C LEU A 23 9.96 -30.53 20.09
N ALA A 24 10.11 -31.47 19.17
CA ALA A 24 9.41 -31.46 17.89
C ALA A 24 7.91 -31.52 18.19
N GLN A 25 7.25 -30.36 18.32
CA GLN A 25 5.81 -30.25 18.18
C GLN A 25 5.49 -30.57 16.72
N THR A 26 5.24 -31.85 16.45
CA THR A 26 4.43 -32.25 15.30
C THR A 26 3.04 -31.69 15.54
N GLY A 27 2.81 -30.46 15.08
CA GLY A 27 1.49 -29.86 15.06
C GLY A 27 0.56 -30.82 14.34
N THR A 28 -0.27 -31.52 15.11
CA THR A 28 -1.40 -32.29 14.62
C THR A 28 -2.33 -31.31 13.93
N THR A 29 -2.20 -31.22 12.61
CA THR A 29 -3.10 -30.44 11.76
C THR A 29 -4.39 -31.22 11.59
N THR A 30 -5.18 -31.29 12.66
CA THR A 30 -6.61 -31.59 12.53
C THR A 30 -7.17 -30.59 11.52
N PRO A 31 -7.86 -31.04 10.46
CA PRO A 31 -8.49 -30.13 9.52
C PRO A 31 -9.32 -29.11 10.30
N PRO A 32 -9.16 -27.80 10.05
CA PRO A 32 -10.02 -26.83 10.69
C PRO A 32 -11.46 -27.23 10.41
N THR A 33 -12.29 -27.26 11.46
CA THR A 33 -13.74 -27.32 11.26
C THR A 33 -14.13 -26.17 10.34
N ASN A 34 -15.19 -26.35 9.55
CA ASN A 34 -15.65 -25.31 8.61
C ASN A 34 -15.82 -23.95 9.31
N SER A 35 -16.21 -23.92 10.59
CA SER A 35 -16.31 -22.70 11.40
C SER A 35 -14.96 -22.00 11.65
N ALA A 36 -13.89 -22.75 11.96
CA ALA A 36 -12.56 -22.18 12.17
C ALA A 36 -11.95 -21.63 10.87
N ALA A 37 -12.17 -22.35 9.75
CA ALA A 37 -11.73 -21.90 8.43
C ALA A 37 -12.46 -20.60 7.99
N ILE A 38 -13.77 -20.51 8.27
CA ILE A 38 -14.57 -19.31 7.99
C ILE A 38 -14.11 -18.12 8.85
N ALA A 39 -13.85 -18.32 10.15
CA ALA A 39 -13.35 -17.26 11.03
C ALA A 39 -11.98 -16.73 10.57
N CYS A 40 -11.08 -17.62 10.14
CA CYS A 40 -9.80 -17.23 9.53
C CYS A 40 -10.01 -16.40 8.26
N LEU A 41 -10.94 -16.81 7.39
CA LEU A 41 -11.26 -16.08 6.16
C LEU A 41 -11.82 -14.67 6.46
N ALA A 42 -12.67 -14.53 7.49
CA ALA A 42 -13.20 -13.24 7.91
C ALA A 42 -12.09 -12.26 8.35
N ALA A 43 -11.06 -12.74 9.05
CA ALA A 43 -9.91 -11.93 9.42
C ALA A 43 -9.09 -11.49 8.17
N ALA A 44 -8.94 -12.39 7.20
CA ALA A 44 -8.29 -12.08 5.92
C ALA A 44 -9.07 -11.01 5.13
N VAL A 45 -10.41 -11.11 5.09
CA VAL A 45 -11.29 -10.09 4.49
C VAL A 45 -11.13 -8.75 5.19
N SER A 46 -11.23 -8.71 6.52
CA SER A 46 -11.07 -7.47 7.30
C SER A 46 -9.73 -6.77 7.01
N THR A 47 -8.65 -7.55 6.92
CA THR A 47 -7.32 -7.01 6.57
C THR A 47 -7.29 -6.42 5.16
N ARG A 48 -7.88 -7.11 4.17
CA ARG A 48 -7.99 -6.62 2.79
C ARG A 48 -8.79 -5.33 2.72
N GLU A 49 -9.98 -5.29 3.33
CA GLU A 49 -10.86 -4.10 3.32
C GLU A 49 -10.18 -2.89 3.96
N LYS A 50 -9.45 -3.09 5.07
CA LYS A 50 -8.67 -2.01 5.68
C LYS A 50 -7.59 -1.47 4.73
N ALA A 51 -6.89 -2.36 4.02
CA ALA A 51 -5.86 -1.96 3.06
C ALA A 51 -6.45 -1.23 1.84
N LEU A 52 -7.58 -1.70 1.31
CA LEU A 52 -8.28 -1.05 0.20
C LEU A 52 -8.83 0.32 0.61
N GLY A 53 -9.49 0.41 1.77
CA GLY A 53 -9.98 1.69 2.30
C GLY A 53 -8.88 2.72 2.49
N ALA A 54 -7.75 2.33 3.08
CA ALA A 54 -6.58 3.21 3.21
C ALA A 54 -6.00 3.61 1.84
N GLY A 55 -5.97 2.66 0.89
CA GLY A 55 -5.54 2.90 -0.49
C GLY A 55 -6.41 3.92 -1.21
N VAL A 56 -7.73 3.81 -1.12
CA VAL A 56 -8.70 4.77 -1.69
C VAL A 56 -8.53 6.15 -1.06
N GLY A 57 -8.38 6.22 0.28
CA GLY A 57 -8.10 7.48 0.97
C GLY A 57 -6.84 8.17 0.46
N THR A 58 -5.76 7.40 0.27
CA THR A 58 -4.50 7.91 -0.28
C THR A 58 -4.66 8.37 -1.74
N TYR A 59 -5.36 7.59 -2.56
CA TYR A 59 -5.60 7.90 -3.97
C TYR A 59 -6.40 9.19 -4.16
N THR A 60 -7.52 9.31 -3.44
CA THR A 60 -8.38 10.51 -3.48
C THR A 60 -7.66 11.73 -2.93
N GLY A 61 -6.87 11.58 -1.86
CA GLY A 61 -6.01 12.64 -1.34
C GLY A 61 -4.99 13.13 -2.38
N ALA A 62 -4.34 12.22 -3.09
CA ALA A 62 -3.38 12.56 -4.16
C ALA A 62 -4.05 13.26 -5.35
N ILE A 63 -5.26 12.85 -5.73
CA ILE A 63 -6.05 13.55 -6.76
C ILE A 63 -6.35 14.98 -6.33
N ASN A 64 -6.90 15.16 -5.13
CA ASN A 64 -7.23 16.49 -4.62
C ASN A 64 -6.00 17.41 -4.59
N ALA A 65 -4.86 16.89 -4.11
CA ALA A 65 -3.59 17.62 -4.13
C ALA A 65 -3.14 18.01 -5.56
N ALA A 66 -3.29 17.11 -6.54
CA ALA A 66 -2.97 17.40 -7.93
C ALA A 66 -3.85 18.52 -8.52
N TYR A 67 -5.16 18.51 -8.22
CA TYR A 67 -6.07 19.57 -8.67
C TYR A 67 -5.73 20.93 -8.03
N THR A 68 -5.47 20.96 -6.73
CA THR A 68 -5.03 22.18 -6.03
C THR A 68 -3.74 22.74 -6.61
N ALA A 69 -2.74 21.87 -6.83
CA ALA A 69 -1.46 22.27 -7.42
C ALA A 69 -1.63 22.82 -8.84
N ARG A 70 -2.47 22.19 -9.68
CA ARG A 70 -2.76 22.67 -11.03
C ARG A 70 -3.46 24.03 -10.99
N ALA A 71 -4.45 24.21 -10.11
CA ALA A 71 -5.17 25.48 -9.98
C ALA A 71 -4.20 26.62 -9.66
N SER A 72 -3.33 26.44 -8.66
CA SER A 72 -2.29 27.41 -8.31
C SER A 72 -1.34 27.68 -9.49
N ALA A 73 -0.86 26.63 -10.16
CA ALA A 73 0.08 26.78 -11.28
C ALA A 73 -0.53 27.51 -12.48
N LEU A 74 -1.82 27.27 -12.78
CA LEU A 74 -2.53 27.98 -13.83
C LEU A 74 -2.78 29.45 -13.47
N ALA A 75 -3.16 29.74 -12.22
CA ALA A 75 -3.29 31.12 -11.76
C ALA A 75 -1.97 31.90 -11.94
N SER A 76 -0.84 31.30 -11.55
CA SER A 76 0.48 31.90 -11.78
C SER A 76 0.82 32.02 -13.27
N ALA A 77 0.45 31.04 -14.10
CA ALA A 77 0.70 31.08 -15.54
C ALA A 77 -0.02 32.25 -16.22
N TYR A 78 -1.28 32.53 -15.84
CA TYR A 78 -2.07 33.62 -16.41
C TYR A 78 -1.72 35.00 -15.82
N ALA A 79 -0.98 35.07 -14.73
CA ALA A 79 -0.44 36.32 -14.18
C ALA A 79 0.87 36.77 -14.86
N GLN A 80 1.42 36.00 -15.79
CA GLN A 80 2.69 36.34 -16.44
C GLN A 80 2.57 37.54 -17.38
N THR A 81 3.55 38.45 -17.30
CA THR A 81 3.66 39.65 -18.15
C THR A 81 4.58 39.46 -19.37
N GLY A 82 5.26 38.31 -19.50
CA GLY A 82 6.18 37.99 -20.60
C GLY A 82 5.53 37.70 -21.95
N GLY A 83 4.27 38.09 -22.14
CA GLY A 83 3.48 37.86 -23.36
C GLY A 83 3.00 36.42 -23.55
N ASN A 84 2.30 36.19 -24.66
CA ASN A 84 1.59 34.93 -24.94
C ASN A 84 2.48 33.68 -24.92
N THR A 85 3.75 33.80 -25.34
CA THR A 85 4.69 32.67 -25.35
C THR A 85 5.04 32.18 -23.95
N ALA A 86 5.22 33.10 -23.00
CA ALA A 86 5.51 32.77 -21.61
C ALA A 86 4.31 32.05 -20.97
N ILE A 87 3.11 32.64 -21.11
CA ILE A 87 1.85 32.07 -20.62
C ILE A 87 1.64 30.65 -21.15
N ARG A 88 1.77 30.45 -22.46
CA ARG A 88 1.55 29.14 -23.10
C ARG A 88 2.55 28.09 -22.61
N THR A 89 3.80 28.49 -22.34
CA THR A 89 4.81 27.60 -21.77
C THR A 89 4.47 27.20 -20.33
N ALA A 90 4.08 28.17 -19.50
CA ALA A 90 3.69 27.92 -18.11
C ALA A 90 2.42 27.04 -17.99
N VAL A 91 1.41 27.28 -18.84
CA VAL A 91 0.21 26.43 -18.92
C VAL A 91 0.57 24.99 -19.28
N ARG A 92 1.41 24.78 -20.31
CA ARG A 92 1.87 23.43 -20.67
C ARG A 92 2.60 22.73 -19.53
N ALA A 93 3.43 23.47 -18.80
CA ALA A 93 4.14 22.93 -17.63
C ALA A 93 3.15 22.51 -16.52
N ALA A 94 2.15 23.34 -16.21
CA ALA A 94 1.12 23.03 -15.21
C ALA A 94 0.35 21.74 -15.56
N TRP A 95 -0.05 21.59 -16.82
CA TRP A 95 -0.75 20.38 -17.29
C TRP A 95 0.15 19.14 -17.31
N SER A 96 1.42 19.29 -17.71
CA SER A 96 2.39 18.19 -17.67
C SER A 96 2.61 17.67 -16.25
N ALA A 97 2.77 18.58 -15.28
CA ALA A 97 2.91 18.25 -13.86
C ALA A 97 1.65 17.55 -13.33
N PHE A 98 0.46 18.10 -13.62
CA PHE A 98 -0.81 17.49 -13.24
C PHE A 98 -0.95 16.05 -13.77
N ASN A 99 -0.69 15.85 -15.07
CA ASN A 99 -0.79 14.53 -15.70
C ASN A 99 0.20 13.53 -15.10
N LYS A 100 1.40 13.98 -14.72
CA LYS A 100 2.38 13.14 -13.99
C LYS A 100 1.82 12.73 -12.62
N SER A 101 1.29 13.67 -11.84
CA SER A 101 0.71 13.39 -10.53
C SER A 101 -0.48 12.42 -10.62
N MET A 102 -1.39 12.61 -11.57
CA MET A 102 -2.53 11.71 -11.79
C MET A 102 -2.09 10.28 -12.17
N ARG A 103 -1.07 10.14 -13.03
CA ARG A 103 -0.50 8.82 -13.36
C ARG A 103 0.12 8.15 -12.14
N SER A 104 0.87 8.89 -11.33
CA SER A 104 1.49 8.36 -10.11
C SER A 104 0.45 7.93 -9.07
N ALA A 105 -0.61 8.72 -8.88
CA ALA A 105 -1.73 8.37 -8.00
C ALA A 105 -2.39 7.06 -8.44
N ARG A 106 -2.68 6.91 -9.75
CA ARG A 106 -3.25 5.68 -10.32
C ARG A 106 -2.34 4.47 -10.16
N GLN A 107 -1.04 4.61 -10.45
CA GLN A 107 -0.07 3.53 -10.28
C GLN A 107 -0.01 3.06 -8.83
N THR A 108 -0.03 4.00 -7.88
CA THR A 108 -0.03 3.69 -6.46
C THR A 108 -1.30 2.93 -6.07
N TRP A 109 -2.48 3.42 -6.47
CA TRP A 109 -3.75 2.74 -6.20
C TRP A 109 -3.79 1.32 -6.79
N ASN A 110 -3.38 1.17 -8.06
CA ASN A 110 -3.35 -0.13 -8.72
C ASN A 110 -2.41 -1.10 -7.99
N SER A 111 -1.24 -0.63 -7.55
CA SER A 111 -0.29 -1.44 -6.76
C SER A 111 -0.90 -1.88 -5.42
N THR A 112 -1.54 -0.96 -4.68
CA THR A 112 -2.23 -1.27 -3.43
C THR A 112 -3.32 -2.31 -3.62
N ARG A 113 -4.17 -2.14 -4.64
CA ARG A 113 -5.25 -3.09 -4.97
C ARG A 113 -4.68 -4.48 -5.27
N LEU A 114 -3.71 -4.58 -6.17
CA LEU A 114 -3.09 -5.86 -6.54
C LEU A 114 -2.45 -6.54 -5.33
N SER A 115 -1.75 -5.77 -4.49
CA SER A 115 -1.12 -6.26 -3.27
C SER A 115 -2.14 -6.78 -2.26
N ALA A 116 -3.21 -6.02 -1.98
CA ALA A 116 -4.26 -6.40 -1.03
C ALA A 116 -4.95 -7.71 -1.46
N TRP A 117 -5.29 -7.84 -2.74
CA TRP A 117 -5.90 -9.05 -3.29
C TRP A 117 -4.94 -10.25 -3.33
N SER A 118 -3.64 -10.01 -3.58
CA SER A 118 -2.63 -11.07 -3.52
C SER A 118 -2.44 -11.61 -2.09
N GLN A 119 -2.39 -10.71 -1.11
CA GLN A 119 -2.32 -11.07 0.30
C GLN A 119 -3.57 -11.82 0.75
N PHE A 120 -4.75 -11.35 0.34
CA PHE A 120 -6.01 -12.05 0.62
C PHE A 120 -6.02 -13.48 0.07
N ARG A 121 -5.64 -13.69 -1.20
CA ARG A 121 -5.60 -15.04 -1.80
C ARG A 121 -4.63 -15.96 -1.06
N THR A 122 -3.47 -15.44 -0.66
CA THR A 122 -2.49 -16.17 0.14
C THR A 122 -3.07 -16.57 1.51
N ALA A 123 -3.69 -15.63 2.21
CA ALA A 123 -4.31 -15.85 3.50
C ALA A 123 -5.50 -16.82 3.41
N ALA A 124 -6.37 -16.66 2.43
CA ALA A 124 -7.52 -17.53 2.18
C ALA A 124 -7.09 -18.99 1.93
N LYS A 125 -6.01 -19.20 1.16
CA LYS A 125 -5.43 -20.54 0.97
C LYS A 125 -4.90 -21.12 2.28
N ALA A 126 -4.25 -20.30 3.11
CA ALA A 126 -3.75 -20.72 4.43
C ALA A 126 -4.90 -21.09 5.38
N CYS A 127 -6.05 -20.41 5.27
CA CYS A 127 -7.26 -20.71 6.06
C CYS A 127 -7.96 -22.03 5.67
N ARG A 128 -7.59 -22.63 4.52
CA ARG A 128 -8.23 -23.87 3.98
C ARG A 128 -9.75 -23.76 3.86
N ALA A 129 -10.28 -22.55 3.68
CA ALA A 129 -11.71 -22.34 3.48
C ALA A 129 -12.15 -22.91 2.12
N PRO A 130 -13.37 -23.47 2.00
CA PRO A 130 -13.87 -23.95 0.72
C PRO A 130 -13.95 -22.81 -0.30
N SER A 131 -13.65 -23.10 -1.57
CA SER A 131 -13.66 -22.09 -2.63
C SER A 131 -15.03 -21.43 -2.82
N SER A 132 -16.11 -22.12 -2.45
CA SER A 132 -17.49 -21.63 -2.50
C SER A 132 -17.79 -20.43 -1.61
N VAL A 133 -16.93 -20.15 -0.61
CA VAL A 133 -17.06 -18.98 0.27
C VAL A 133 -15.96 -17.95 0.05
N SER A 134 -15.08 -18.14 -0.94
CA SER A 134 -13.98 -17.23 -1.22
C SER A 134 -14.44 -16.01 -2.00
N ASP A 135 -14.02 -14.84 -1.54
CA ASP A 135 -14.36 -13.55 -2.16
C ASP A 135 -13.42 -13.16 -3.32
N SER A 136 -12.54 -14.07 -3.75
CA SER A 136 -11.48 -13.77 -4.73
C SER A 136 -12.00 -13.30 -6.09
N ALA A 137 -13.20 -13.71 -6.47
CA ALA A 137 -13.82 -13.35 -7.76
C ALA A 137 -14.24 -11.87 -7.82
N ASN A 138 -14.43 -11.21 -6.67
CA ASN A 138 -14.92 -9.85 -6.60
C ASN A 138 -13.83 -8.77 -6.76
N ALA A 139 -12.57 -9.18 -6.98
CA ALA A 139 -11.45 -8.26 -7.18
C ALA A 139 -11.63 -7.26 -8.34
N ALA A 140 -12.46 -7.60 -9.33
CA ALA A 140 -12.78 -6.73 -10.46
C ALA A 140 -13.79 -5.62 -10.12
N SER A 141 -14.53 -5.74 -9.01
CA SER A 141 -15.54 -4.77 -8.57
C SER A 141 -14.93 -3.50 -7.96
N GLU A 142 -13.64 -3.52 -7.68
CA GLU A 142 -12.91 -2.38 -7.13
C GLU A 142 -12.90 -1.20 -8.09
N VAL A 143 -13.01 0.01 -7.53
CA VAL A 143 -12.91 1.25 -8.31
C VAL A 143 -11.67 1.21 -9.21
N SER A 144 -11.88 1.33 -10.51
CA SER A 144 -10.80 1.31 -11.47
C SER A 144 -9.94 2.55 -11.31
N GLY A 145 -8.62 2.36 -11.09
CA GLY A 145 -7.63 3.42 -11.21
C GLY A 145 -7.29 3.76 -12.66
N GLN A 146 -8.21 3.60 -13.61
CA GLN A 146 -8.01 3.93 -15.02
C GLN A 146 -8.38 5.40 -15.25
#